data_AF-A0A2H9R9R8-F1
#
_entry.id   AF-A0A2H9R9R8-F1
#
_cell.length_a   1.000
_cell.length_b   1.000
_cell.length_c   1.000
_cell.angle_alpha   90.00
_cell.angle_beta   90.00
_cell.angle_gamma   90.00
#
_symmetry.space_group_name_H-M   'P 1'
#
loop_
_entity.id
_entity.type
_entity.pdbx_description
1 polymer ?
#
loop_
_entity_poly.entity_id
_entity_poly.type
_entity_poly.pdbx_seq_one_letter_code
_entity_poly.pdbx_strand_id
1 'polypeptide(L)'
;MRNEILSLVVESGMDEDCYTEMLDYTIELFETQGLGSDYYGYHNINHELEVTHVSLLSANLNNTTKRFAKEDLKYLYAAALFHDFDPQKSVDKPHEENVLKFISSDKKLRKLLDDAKLDIEIIKVLILRTTYPWSGVLKENAERQIKECFKNSELTRNNQSKQDHFMNLGWYLSVVDRISGYALGDFSKAMEMAKMNAHALAWRPSLIVRSSV
;
A
#
# COMPACT_ATOMS: atom_id res chain seq x y z
N MET A 1 8.91 13.76 -2.81
CA MET A 1 8.03 12.79 -2.13
C MET A 1 8.38 12.51 -0.67
N ARG A 2 9.55 11.97 -0.29
CA ARG A 2 9.86 11.66 1.14
C ARG A 2 9.52 12.80 2.10
N ASN A 3 10.02 14.02 1.86
CA ASN A 3 9.77 15.17 2.74
C ASN A 3 8.31 15.62 2.74
N GLU A 4 7.59 15.46 1.63
CA GLU A 4 6.16 15.79 1.53
C GLU A 4 5.32 14.80 2.36
N ILE A 5 5.68 13.52 2.33
CA ILE A 5 5.08 12.49 3.19
C ILE A 5 5.33 12.83 4.66
N LEU A 6 6.55 13.20 5.04
CA LEU A 6 6.84 13.58 6.42
C LEU A 6 6.05 14.81 6.89
N SER A 7 5.85 15.82 6.01
CA SER A 7 4.96 16.94 6.32
C SER A 7 3.54 16.46 6.60
N LEU A 8 3.00 15.57 5.75
CA LEU A 8 1.67 15.01 5.93
C LEU A 8 1.54 14.12 7.17
N VAL A 9 2.60 13.39 7.54
CA VAL A 9 2.68 12.56 8.75
C VAL A 9 2.51 13.44 9.99
N VAL A 10 3.28 14.54 10.08
CA VAL A 10 3.16 15.53 11.16
C VAL A 10 1.77 16.19 11.15
N GLU A 11 1.27 16.62 9.98
CA GLU A 11 -0.07 17.22 9.86
C GLU A 11 -1.20 16.25 10.26
N SER A 12 -0.97 14.94 10.15
CA SER A 12 -1.90 13.89 10.58
C SER A 12 -1.84 13.61 12.09
N GLY A 13 -0.91 14.24 12.81
CA GLY A 13 -0.66 14.05 14.24
C GLY A 13 0.02 12.72 14.56
N MET A 14 0.90 12.27 13.67
CA MET A 14 1.78 11.10 13.84
C MET A 14 3.19 11.62 14.13
N ASP A 15 3.40 12.15 15.34
CA ASP A 15 4.61 12.86 15.72
C ASP A 15 5.73 11.93 16.25
N GLU A 16 5.43 10.66 16.45
CA GLU A 16 6.36 9.66 16.96
C GLU A 16 7.44 9.27 15.92
N ASP A 17 8.68 9.13 16.40
CA ASP A 17 9.85 8.81 15.55
C ASP A 17 9.66 7.53 14.71
N CYS A 18 8.88 6.56 15.20
CA CYS A 18 8.62 5.29 14.52
C CYS A 18 8.00 5.48 13.12
N TYR A 19 7.24 6.55 12.88
CA TYR A 19 6.70 6.84 11.54
C TYR A 19 7.79 7.30 10.58
N THR A 20 8.69 8.18 11.03
CA THR A 20 9.85 8.59 10.21
C THR A 20 10.77 7.40 9.94
N GLU A 21 11.06 6.59 10.96
CA GLU A 21 11.86 5.38 10.82
C GLU A 21 11.23 4.35 9.88
N MET A 22 9.91 4.24 9.87
CA MET A 22 9.18 3.34 8.96
C MET A 22 9.32 3.79 7.50
N LEU A 23 9.17 5.08 7.20
CA LEU A 23 9.41 5.61 5.86
C LEU A 23 10.84 5.33 5.38
N ASP A 24 11.81 5.65 6.23
CA ASP A 24 13.22 5.49 5.89
C ASP A 24 13.59 4.02 5.69
N TYR A 25 13.01 3.15 6.50
CA TYR A 25 13.22 1.72 6.36
C TYR A 25 12.58 1.17 5.08
N THR A 26 11.38 1.62 4.70
CA THR A 26 10.79 1.25 3.40
C THR A 26 11.68 1.67 2.25
N ILE A 27 12.19 2.91 2.25
CA ILE A 27 13.10 3.38 1.20
C ILE A 27 14.37 2.51 1.16
N GLU A 28 14.99 2.27 2.32
CA GLU A 28 16.17 1.41 2.45
C GLU A 28 15.91 -0.01 1.89
N LEU A 29 14.76 -0.60 2.20
CA LEU A 29 14.38 -1.94 1.72
C LEU A 29 14.28 -1.99 0.20
N PHE A 30 13.55 -1.07 -0.43
CA PHE A 30 13.41 -1.07 -1.88
C PHE A 30 14.73 -0.81 -2.59
N GLU A 31 15.51 0.17 -2.12
CA GLU A 31 16.81 0.50 -2.71
C GLU A 31 17.79 -0.67 -2.62
N THR A 32 17.90 -1.31 -1.45
CA THR A 32 18.84 -2.43 -1.24
C THR A 32 18.43 -3.73 -1.93
N GLN A 33 17.15 -3.90 -2.27
CA GLN A 33 16.64 -5.05 -3.04
C GLN A 33 16.60 -4.80 -4.56
N GLY A 34 17.13 -3.68 -5.04
CA GLY A 34 17.14 -3.36 -6.47
C GLY A 34 15.77 -2.97 -7.03
N LEU A 35 14.85 -2.55 -6.16
CA LEU A 35 13.53 -2.01 -6.48
C LEU A 35 13.46 -0.49 -6.24
N GLY A 36 14.62 0.16 -6.16
CA GLY A 36 14.77 1.61 -6.00
C GLY A 36 14.30 2.42 -7.20
N SER A 37 14.60 3.72 -7.20
CA SER A 37 14.08 4.64 -8.22
C SER A 37 14.49 4.31 -9.66
N ASP A 38 15.62 3.62 -9.81
CA ASP A 38 16.19 3.23 -11.11
C ASP A 38 15.61 1.90 -11.64
N TYR A 39 14.78 1.21 -10.86
CA TYR A 39 14.11 -0.01 -11.30
C TYR A 39 13.00 0.34 -12.30
N TYR A 40 13.09 -0.24 -13.50
CA TYR A 40 12.24 0.09 -14.65
C TYR A 40 10.79 -0.40 -14.56
N GLY A 41 10.48 -1.28 -13.61
CA GLY A 41 9.12 -1.82 -13.45
C GLY A 41 8.21 -0.88 -12.65
N TYR A 42 6.90 -1.12 -12.75
CA TYR A 42 5.89 -0.23 -12.15
C TYR A 42 5.95 -0.22 -10.62
N HIS A 43 6.11 -1.40 -10.01
CA HIS A 43 6.09 -1.56 -8.56
C HIS A 43 7.50 -1.36 -7.98
N ASN A 44 7.87 -0.09 -7.80
CA ASN A 44 9.15 0.40 -7.30
C ASN A 44 8.97 1.41 -6.16
N ILE A 45 10.06 1.93 -5.58
CA ILE A 45 9.95 2.88 -4.47
C ILE A 45 9.16 4.15 -4.83
N ASN A 46 9.21 4.63 -6.08
CA ASN A 46 8.43 5.80 -6.47
C ASN A 46 6.94 5.51 -6.36
N HIS A 47 6.50 4.34 -6.84
CA HIS A 47 5.11 3.91 -6.70
C HIS A 47 4.68 3.84 -5.23
N GLU A 48 5.46 3.20 -4.35
CA GLU A 48 5.10 3.12 -2.93
C GLU A 48 4.96 4.50 -2.27
N LEU A 49 5.89 5.41 -2.58
CA LEU A 49 5.85 6.77 -2.04
C LEU A 49 4.66 7.56 -2.61
N GLU A 50 4.30 7.36 -3.87
CA GLU A 50 3.14 7.98 -4.50
C GLU A 50 1.84 7.52 -3.83
N VAL A 51 1.66 6.21 -3.67
CA VAL A 51 0.50 5.63 -3.01
C VAL A 51 0.41 6.11 -1.56
N THR A 52 1.53 6.13 -0.83
CA THR A 52 1.58 6.63 0.55
C THR A 52 1.23 8.12 0.63
N HIS A 53 1.81 8.94 -0.26
CA HIS A 53 1.56 10.37 -0.29
C HIS A 53 0.08 10.68 -0.57
N VAL A 54 -0.50 10.10 -1.63
CA VAL A 54 -1.90 10.34 -1.98
C VAL A 54 -2.82 9.80 -0.89
N SER A 55 -2.54 8.62 -0.33
CA SER A 55 -3.33 8.01 0.74
C SER A 55 -3.48 8.96 1.93
N LEU A 56 -2.37 9.56 2.38
CA LEU A 56 -2.38 10.54 3.47
C LEU A 56 -3.02 11.85 3.05
N LEU A 57 -2.64 12.40 1.90
CA LEU A 57 -3.15 13.69 1.41
C LEU A 57 -4.67 13.68 1.31
N SER A 58 -5.26 12.72 0.61
CA SER A 58 -6.72 12.68 0.43
C SER A 58 -7.47 12.25 1.68
N ALA A 59 -6.89 11.40 2.54
CA ALA A 59 -7.53 11.05 3.80
C ALA A 59 -7.53 12.22 4.79
N ASN A 60 -6.45 13.02 4.80
CA ASN A 60 -6.30 14.18 5.69
C ASN A 60 -7.14 15.39 5.23
N LEU A 61 -7.27 15.64 3.91
CA LEU A 61 -8.12 16.71 3.36
C LEU A 61 -9.62 16.52 3.70
N ASN A 62 -10.07 15.27 3.86
CA ASN A 62 -11.45 14.95 4.22
C ASN A 62 -11.79 15.24 5.70
N ASN A 63 -10.88 15.84 6.48
CA ASN A 63 -11.15 16.25 7.87
C ASN A 63 -12.26 17.30 8.01
N THR A 64 -12.65 18.00 6.95
CA THR A 64 -13.79 18.94 6.95
C THR A 64 -15.15 18.26 6.93
N THR A 65 -15.24 16.98 6.54
CA THR A 65 -16.47 16.15 6.60
C THR A 65 -16.31 14.85 7.43
N LYS A 66 -15.15 14.66 8.07
CA LYS A 66 -14.73 13.54 8.95
C LYS A 66 -15.25 12.16 8.50
N ARG A 67 -14.68 11.65 7.40
CA ARG A 67 -14.84 10.23 7.02
C ARG A 67 -13.79 9.29 7.64
N PHE A 68 -12.58 9.77 7.94
CA PHE A 68 -11.50 8.97 8.51
C PHE A 68 -11.13 9.47 9.91
N ALA A 69 -10.88 8.54 10.83
CA ALA A 69 -10.33 8.85 12.14
C ALA A 69 -8.80 8.99 12.06
N LYS A 70 -8.18 9.67 13.03
CA LYS A 70 -6.70 9.74 13.13
C LYS A 70 -6.04 8.37 13.13
N GLU A 71 -6.68 7.40 13.80
CA GLU A 71 -6.20 6.02 13.85
C GLU A 71 -6.18 5.37 12.46
N ASP A 72 -7.17 5.68 11.60
CA ASP A 72 -7.22 5.16 10.23
C ASP A 72 -6.03 5.64 9.40
N LEU A 73 -5.56 6.88 9.64
CA LEU A 73 -4.40 7.44 8.94
C LEU A 73 -3.12 6.65 9.23
N LYS A 74 -2.96 6.17 10.47
CA LYS A 74 -1.80 5.37 10.88
C LYS A 74 -1.79 4.00 10.18
N TYR A 75 -2.95 3.33 10.14
CA TYR A 75 -3.09 2.07 9.42
C TYR A 75 -2.91 2.24 7.91
N LEU A 76 -3.49 3.30 7.32
CA LEU A 76 -3.32 3.62 5.90
C LEU A 76 -1.85 3.88 5.55
N TYR A 77 -1.17 4.68 6.37
CA TYR A 77 0.24 5.01 6.17
C TYR A 77 1.12 3.76 6.13
N ALA A 78 1.03 2.93 7.17
CA ALA A 78 1.84 1.72 7.25
C ALA A 78 1.46 0.72 6.16
N ALA A 79 0.17 0.52 5.86
CA ALA A 79 -0.24 -0.38 4.78
C ALA A 79 0.24 0.10 3.41
N ALA A 80 0.12 1.40 3.10
CA ALA A 80 0.54 1.96 1.83
C ALA A 80 2.06 1.86 1.59
N LEU A 81 2.88 1.94 2.65
CA LEU A 81 4.33 1.81 2.55
C LEU A 81 4.83 0.40 2.22
N PHE A 82 4.02 -0.63 2.50
CA PHE A 82 4.46 -2.03 2.40
C PHE A 82 3.58 -2.88 1.49
N HIS A 83 2.58 -2.30 0.83
CA HIS A 83 1.57 -3.09 0.13
C HIS A 83 2.13 -3.93 -1.03
N ASP A 84 3.20 -3.44 -1.68
CA ASP A 84 3.82 -4.12 -2.81
C ASP A 84 5.27 -4.57 -2.55
N PHE A 85 5.75 -4.49 -1.31
CA PHE A 85 7.11 -4.95 -1.00
C PHE A 85 7.19 -6.49 -0.97
N ASP A 86 7.54 -7.07 -2.11
CA ASP A 86 7.86 -8.48 -2.27
C ASP A 86 9.39 -8.67 -2.31
N PRO A 87 10.04 -9.16 -1.24
CA PRO A 87 11.49 -9.38 -1.24
C PRO A 87 11.95 -10.54 -2.13
N GLN A 88 11.03 -11.37 -2.63
CA GLN A 88 11.30 -12.51 -3.52
C GLN A 88 10.78 -12.25 -4.94
N LYS A 89 10.55 -10.98 -5.28
CA LYS A 89 9.98 -10.54 -6.54
C LYS A 89 10.77 -11.12 -7.72
N SER A 90 10.09 -11.97 -8.49
CA SER A 90 10.64 -12.63 -9.70
C SER A 90 9.99 -12.14 -11.00
N VAL A 91 8.88 -11.42 -10.89
CA VAL A 91 8.14 -10.76 -11.97
C VAL A 91 7.68 -9.38 -11.49
N ASP A 92 7.27 -8.50 -12.39
CA ASP A 92 7.03 -7.11 -12.00
C ASP A 92 5.84 -6.91 -11.05
N LYS A 93 4.82 -7.76 -11.12
CA LYS A 93 3.72 -7.75 -10.14
C LYS A 93 4.15 -8.48 -8.85
N PRO A 94 4.02 -7.87 -7.66
CA PRO A 94 4.35 -8.53 -6.40
C PRO A 94 3.41 -9.70 -6.11
N HIS A 95 3.89 -10.70 -5.37
CA HIS A 95 3.09 -11.82 -4.91
C HIS A 95 2.57 -11.54 -3.50
N GLU A 96 1.25 -11.47 -3.32
CA GLU A 96 0.63 -11.04 -2.06
C GLU A 96 1.07 -11.90 -0.87
N GLU A 97 1.24 -13.22 -1.05
CA GLU A 97 1.72 -14.10 0.03
C GLU A 97 3.14 -13.75 0.51
N ASN A 98 4.02 -13.30 -0.40
CA ASN A 98 5.39 -12.92 -0.04
C ASN A 98 5.40 -11.62 0.76
N VAL A 99 4.57 -10.65 0.35
CA VAL A 99 4.37 -9.40 1.07
C VAL A 99 3.90 -9.69 2.50
N LEU A 100 2.85 -10.50 2.67
CA LEU A 100 2.31 -10.84 3.99
C LEU A 100 3.31 -11.62 4.85
N LYS A 101 4.09 -12.51 4.22
CA LYS A 101 5.16 -13.25 4.91
C LYS A 101 6.27 -12.33 5.36
N PHE A 102 6.70 -11.37 4.54
CA PHE A 102 7.68 -10.36 4.92
C PHE A 102 7.18 -9.57 6.12
N ILE A 103 5.99 -8.98 6.04
CA ILE A 103 5.40 -8.18 7.12
C ILE A 103 5.32 -8.96 8.43
N SER A 104 5.00 -10.25 8.35
CA SER A 104 4.90 -11.12 9.52
C SER A 104 6.25 -11.55 10.12
N SER A 105 7.34 -11.52 9.35
CA SER A 105 8.63 -12.11 9.74
C SER A 105 9.74 -11.09 9.95
N ASP A 106 9.64 -9.91 9.35
CA ASP A 106 10.65 -8.88 9.47
C ASP A 106 10.66 -8.26 10.87
N LYS A 107 11.79 -8.39 11.56
CA LYS A 107 11.90 -7.99 12.97
C LYS A 107 11.88 -6.48 13.16
N LYS A 108 12.48 -5.72 12.22
CA LYS A 108 12.56 -4.25 12.31
C LYS A 108 11.18 -3.65 12.05
N LEU A 109 10.48 -4.10 11.00
CA LEU A 109 9.10 -3.69 10.72
C LEU A 109 8.17 -4.04 11.88
N ARG A 110 8.23 -5.26 12.42
CA ARG A 110 7.39 -5.63 13.58
C ARG A 110 7.61 -4.71 14.77
N LYS A 111 8.87 -4.39 15.09
CA LYS A 111 9.18 -3.45 16.16
C LYS A 111 8.59 -2.07 15.87
N LEU A 112 8.73 -1.56 14.65
CA LEU A 112 8.17 -0.26 14.26
C LEU A 112 6.64 -0.23 14.36
N LEU A 113 5.95 -1.32 13.98
CA LEU A 113 4.51 -1.45 14.14
C LEU A 113 4.09 -1.51 15.62
N ASP A 114 4.85 -2.23 16.45
CA ASP A 114 4.62 -2.31 17.90
C ASP A 114 4.81 -0.93 18.56
N ASP A 115 5.87 -0.19 18.19
CA ASP A 115 6.15 1.16 18.67
C ASP A 115 5.05 2.16 18.23
N ALA A 116 4.51 1.99 17.02
CA ALA A 116 3.36 2.73 16.51
C ALA A 116 2.00 2.25 17.06
N LYS A 117 1.98 1.17 17.86
CA LYS A 117 0.78 0.52 18.42
C LYS A 117 -0.22 0.06 17.36
N LEU A 118 0.29 -0.40 16.21
CA LEU A 118 -0.51 -0.88 15.09
C LEU A 118 -0.70 -2.39 15.15
N ASP A 119 -1.95 -2.83 14.99
CA ASP A 119 -2.26 -4.24 14.83
C ASP A 119 -1.87 -4.72 13.43
N ILE A 120 -0.84 -5.55 13.37
CA ILE A 120 -0.31 -6.14 12.13
C ILE A 120 -1.38 -6.88 11.32
N GLU A 121 -2.39 -7.47 11.96
CA GLU A 121 -3.45 -8.18 11.25
C GLU A 121 -4.34 -7.20 10.48
N ILE A 122 -4.51 -5.97 10.96
CA ILE A 122 -5.23 -4.92 10.23
C ILE A 122 -4.40 -4.43 9.04
N ILE A 123 -3.08 -4.27 9.20
CA ILE A 123 -2.20 -3.95 8.07
C ILE A 123 -2.33 -4.99 6.95
N LYS A 124 -2.30 -6.28 7.31
CA LYS A 124 -2.52 -7.37 6.36
C LYS A 124 -3.88 -7.30 5.67
N VAL A 125 -4.95 -6.94 6.38
CA VAL A 125 -6.29 -6.78 5.78
C VAL A 125 -6.29 -5.68 4.73
N LEU A 126 -5.68 -4.53 5.02
CA LEU A 126 -5.62 -3.41 4.08
C LEU A 126 -4.86 -3.81 2.81
N ILE A 127 -3.72 -4.49 2.95
CA ILE A 127 -2.92 -4.99 1.83
C ILE A 127 -3.66 -6.07 1.06
N LEU A 128 -4.26 -7.06 1.73
CA LEU A 128 -5.09 -8.08 1.05
C LEU A 128 -6.23 -7.45 0.25
N ARG A 129 -6.74 -6.28 0.65
CA ARG A 129 -7.78 -5.58 -0.09
C ARG A 129 -7.30 -4.85 -1.35
N THR A 130 -5.98 -4.73 -1.56
CA THR A 130 -5.40 -4.23 -2.81
C THR A 130 -5.28 -5.31 -3.90
N THR A 131 -5.53 -6.60 -3.58
CA THR A 131 -5.51 -7.71 -4.55
C THR A 131 -6.26 -7.37 -5.84
N TYR A 132 -5.60 -7.61 -6.98
CA TYR A 132 -6.14 -7.36 -8.30
C TYR A 132 -6.03 -8.58 -9.24
N PRO A 133 -7.08 -8.87 -10.03
CA PRO A 133 -8.43 -8.33 -9.92
C PRO A 133 -9.15 -8.77 -8.64
N TRP A 134 -10.02 -7.91 -8.09
CA TRP A 134 -10.90 -8.26 -6.97
C TRP A 134 -12.11 -9.10 -7.45
N SER A 135 -11.83 -10.24 -8.09
CA SER A 135 -12.83 -11.17 -8.61
C SER A 135 -12.31 -12.62 -8.65
N GLY A 136 -13.23 -13.57 -8.80
CA GLY A 136 -12.92 -15.00 -8.93
C GLY A 136 -12.11 -15.56 -7.76
N VAL A 137 -11.24 -16.53 -8.06
CA VAL A 137 -10.42 -17.27 -7.07
C VAL A 137 -9.50 -16.35 -6.27
N LEU A 138 -8.97 -15.28 -6.88
CA LEU A 138 -8.10 -14.32 -6.20
C LEU A 138 -8.85 -13.59 -5.07
N LYS A 139 -10.06 -13.09 -5.36
CA LYS A 139 -10.93 -12.49 -4.35
C LYS A 139 -11.28 -13.49 -3.25
N GLU A 140 -11.70 -14.70 -3.61
CA GLU A 140 -12.09 -15.72 -2.63
C GLU A 140 -10.93 -16.09 -1.68
N ASN A 141 -9.71 -16.17 -2.22
CA ASN A 141 -8.50 -16.40 -1.43
C ASN A 141 -8.17 -15.23 -0.51
N ALA A 142 -8.23 -14.00 -1.02
CA ALA A 142 -8.00 -12.81 -0.21
C ALA A 142 -9.04 -12.66 0.90
N GLU A 143 -10.33 -12.86 0.61
CA GLU A 143 -11.41 -12.82 1.60
C GLU A 143 -11.26 -13.89 2.69
N ARG A 144 -10.73 -15.08 2.35
CA ARG A 144 -10.43 -16.12 3.33
C ARG A 144 -9.34 -15.67 4.31
N GLN A 145 -8.23 -15.15 3.79
CA GLN A 145 -7.12 -14.65 4.60
C GLN A 145 -7.54 -13.44 5.45
N ILE A 146 -8.34 -12.53 4.89
CA ILE A 146 -8.92 -11.39 5.64
C ILE A 146 -9.76 -11.87 6.82
N LYS A 147 -10.61 -12.90 6.63
CA LYS A 147 -11.42 -13.47 7.71
C LYS A 147 -10.55 -14.07 8.81
N GLU A 148 -9.38 -14.62 8.48
CA GLU A 148 -8.42 -15.11 9.47
C GLU A 148 -7.78 -13.95 10.23
N CYS A 149 -7.32 -12.90 9.53
CA CYS A 149 -6.79 -11.69 10.15
C CYS A 149 -7.80 -11.07 11.12
N PHE A 150 -9.07 -10.97 10.72
CA PHE A 150 -10.12 -10.44 11.59
C PHE A 150 -10.38 -11.26 12.85
N LYS A 151 -10.18 -12.58 12.79
CA LYS A 151 -10.26 -13.45 13.97
C LYS A 151 -9.04 -13.31 14.87
N ASN A 152 -7.89 -12.98 14.30
CA ASN A 152 -6.62 -12.88 15.05
C ASN A 152 -6.48 -11.52 15.76
N SER A 153 -7.02 -10.44 15.18
CA SER A 153 -7.02 -9.11 15.77
C SER A 153 -8.02 -8.97 16.92
N GLU A 154 -7.57 -8.41 18.05
CA GLU A 154 -8.46 -8.07 19.18
C GLU A 154 -9.44 -6.94 18.83
N LEU A 155 -9.08 -6.07 17.88
CA LEU A 155 -9.90 -4.93 17.46
C LEU A 155 -11.15 -5.36 16.67
N THR A 156 -11.04 -6.45 15.92
CA THR A 156 -12.07 -6.92 15.00
C THR A 156 -12.70 -8.25 15.37
N ARG A 157 -12.08 -9.04 16.26
CA ARG A 157 -12.64 -10.31 16.71
C ARG A 157 -14.03 -10.07 17.32
N ASN A 158 -15.03 -10.72 16.74
CA ASN A 158 -16.44 -10.57 17.12
C ASN A 158 -17.02 -9.14 16.98
N ASN A 159 -16.37 -8.26 16.22
CA ASN A 159 -16.83 -6.89 15.99
C ASN A 159 -17.06 -6.63 14.50
N GLN A 160 -18.29 -6.93 14.03
CA GLN A 160 -18.64 -6.78 12.62
C GLN A 160 -18.49 -5.34 12.11
N SER A 161 -18.85 -4.34 12.93
CA SER A 161 -18.74 -2.93 12.54
C SER A 161 -17.28 -2.52 12.29
N LYS A 162 -16.34 -3.02 13.09
CA LYS A 162 -14.90 -2.79 12.85
C LYS A 162 -14.38 -3.57 11.64
N GLN A 163 -14.86 -4.78 11.40
CA GLN A 163 -14.50 -5.53 10.18
C GLN A 163 -14.95 -4.80 8.92
N ASP A 164 -16.19 -4.32 8.88
CA ASP A 164 -16.74 -3.58 7.74
C ASP A 164 -16.00 -2.25 7.53
N HIS A 165 -15.64 -1.56 8.62
CA HIS A 165 -14.83 -0.36 8.58
C HIS A 165 -13.46 -0.60 7.92
N PHE A 166 -12.69 -1.59 8.38
CA PHE A 166 -11.38 -1.89 7.80
C PHE A 166 -11.47 -2.47 6.38
N MET A 167 -12.56 -3.16 6.04
CA MET A 167 -12.84 -3.55 4.64
C MET A 167 -13.03 -2.34 3.72
N ASN A 168 -13.70 -1.28 4.21
CA ASN A 168 -13.87 -0.03 3.47
C ASN A 168 -12.56 0.77 3.41
N LEU A 169 -11.77 0.76 4.48
CA LEU A 169 -10.45 1.39 4.51
C LEU A 169 -9.48 0.74 3.50
N GLY A 170 -9.45 -0.59 3.45
CA GLY A 170 -8.67 -1.33 2.46
C GLY A 170 -9.18 -1.15 1.03
N TRP A 171 -10.50 -1.00 0.82
CA TRP A 171 -11.04 -0.60 -0.48
C TRP A 171 -10.56 0.78 -0.91
N TYR A 172 -10.58 1.75 0.01
CA TYR A 172 -10.04 3.08 -0.26
C TYR A 172 -8.56 3.00 -0.68
N LEU A 173 -7.73 2.27 0.07
CA LEU A 173 -6.33 2.08 -0.29
C LEU A 173 -6.17 1.47 -1.68
N SER A 174 -6.99 0.46 -2.04
CA SER A 174 -6.93 -0.15 -3.38
C SER A 174 -7.27 0.84 -4.50
N VAL A 175 -8.20 1.76 -4.26
CA VAL A 175 -8.48 2.83 -5.22
C VAL A 175 -7.28 3.76 -5.34
N VAL A 176 -6.69 4.19 -4.22
CA VAL A 176 -5.53 5.08 -4.21
C VAL A 176 -4.33 4.47 -4.94
N ASP A 177 -3.99 3.21 -4.63
CA ASP A 177 -2.96 2.41 -5.31
C ASP A 177 -3.05 2.54 -6.84
N ARG A 178 -4.26 2.33 -7.39
CA ARG A 178 -4.49 2.30 -8.84
C ARG A 178 -4.44 3.66 -9.53
N ILE A 179 -4.69 4.75 -8.81
CA ILE A 179 -4.82 6.09 -9.40
C ILE A 179 -3.62 6.99 -9.16
N SER A 180 -2.82 6.72 -8.12
CA SER A 180 -1.80 7.66 -7.64
C SER A 180 -0.75 8.00 -8.70
N GLY A 181 -0.18 6.99 -9.34
CA GLY A 181 0.84 7.20 -10.38
C GLY A 181 0.33 8.00 -11.58
N TYR A 182 -0.94 7.81 -11.95
CA TYR A 182 -1.59 8.55 -13.04
C TYR A 182 -1.95 10.00 -12.66
N ALA A 183 -2.20 10.27 -11.39
CA ALA A 183 -2.64 11.57 -10.90
C ALA A 183 -1.49 12.53 -10.57
N LEU A 184 -0.30 12.02 -10.24
CA LEU A 184 0.82 12.81 -9.75
C LEU A 184 1.79 13.30 -10.84
N GLY A 185 1.29 13.72 -12.00
CA GLY A 185 2.10 14.34 -13.04
C GLY A 185 1.33 14.79 -14.25
N ASP A 186 2.04 15.03 -15.34
CA ASP A 186 1.45 15.41 -16.62
C ASP A 186 0.99 14.19 -17.43
N PHE A 187 0.43 14.45 -18.61
CA PHE A 187 0.00 13.40 -19.52
C PHE A 187 1.13 12.44 -19.92
N SER A 188 2.38 12.92 -19.99
CA SER A 188 3.52 12.08 -20.37
C SER A 188 3.81 11.04 -19.30
N LYS A 189 3.78 11.44 -18.01
CA LYS A 189 3.89 10.51 -16.88
C LYS A 189 2.74 9.50 -16.89
N ALA A 190 1.50 9.95 -17.07
CA ALA A 190 0.35 9.05 -17.13
C ALA A 190 0.48 8.00 -18.24
N MET A 191 0.97 8.40 -19.42
CA MET A 191 1.28 7.47 -20.52
C MET A 191 2.40 6.48 -20.16
N GLU A 192 3.45 6.92 -19.47
CA GLU A 192 4.53 6.03 -19.00
C GLU A 192 4.00 4.97 -18.03
N MET A 193 3.20 5.39 -17.03
CA MET A 193 2.56 4.49 -16.08
C MET A 193 1.66 3.46 -16.78
N ALA A 194 0.92 3.89 -17.82
CA ALA A 194 0.07 2.99 -18.58
C ALA A 194 0.89 1.92 -19.35
N LYS A 195 2.05 2.31 -19.90
CA LYS A 195 2.96 1.38 -20.58
C LYS A 195 3.61 0.40 -19.60
N MET A 196 4.09 0.89 -18.45
CA MET A 196 4.68 0.06 -17.41
C MET A 196 3.66 -0.95 -16.86
N ASN A 197 2.43 -0.52 -16.60
CA ASN A 197 1.35 -1.42 -16.17
C ASN A 197 1.00 -2.47 -17.23
N ALA A 198 0.86 -2.07 -18.50
CA ALA A 198 0.61 -3.03 -19.58
C ALA A 198 1.75 -4.06 -19.71
N HIS A 199 2.99 -3.63 -19.50
CA HIS A 199 4.16 -4.52 -19.44
C HIS A 199 4.09 -5.48 -18.25
N ALA A 200 3.77 -4.99 -17.05
CA ALA A 200 3.58 -5.81 -15.85
C ALA A 200 2.48 -6.87 -16.02
N LEU A 201 1.43 -6.56 -16.80
CA LEU A 201 0.37 -7.48 -17.20
C LEU A 201 0.74 -8.39 -18.39
N ALA A 202 2.01 -8.42 -18.79
CA ALA A 202 2.54 -9.22 -19.89
C ALA A 202 1.83 -8.98 -21.24
N TRP A 203 1.38 -7.74 -21.50
CA TRP A 203 0.85 -7.39 -22.81
C TRP A 203 1.96 -7.49 -23.87
N ARG A 204 1.58 -7.89 -25.09
CA ARG A 204 2.55 -7.91 -26.21
C ARG A 204 3.07 -6.49 -26.46
N PRO A 205 4.37 -6.29 -26.72
CA PRO A 205 4.93 -4.96 -26.97
C PRO A 205 4.19 -4.16 -28.06
N SER A 206 3.73 -4.84 -29.11
CA SER A 206 2.95 -4.22 -30.19
C SER A 206 1.60 -3.65 -29.74
N LEU A 207 0.99 -4.24 -28.70
CA LEU A 207 -0.26 -3.74 -28.10
C LEU A 207 0.02 -2.61 -27.12
N ILE A 208 1.11 -2.70 -26.35
CA ILE A 208 1.53 -1.61 -25.45
C ILE A 208 1.74 -0.31 -26.24
N VAL A 209 2.46 -0.37 -27.36
CA VAL A 209 2.73 0.82 -28.18
C VAL A 209 1.45 1.42 -28.80
N ARG A 210 0.43 0.60 -29.08
CA ARG A 210 -0.77 1.03 -29.83
C ARG A 210 -1.99 1.35 -28.97
N SER A 211 -2.05 0.81 -27.75
CA SER A 211 -3.32 0.73 -27.00
C SER A 211 -3.17 0.92 -25.49
N SER A 212 -1.98 1.28 -24.99
CA SER A 212 -1.79 1.58 -23.56
C SER A 212 -2.30 2.97 -23.16
N VAL A 213 -2.54 3.87 -24.12
CA VAL A 213 -2.93 5.27 -23.90
C VAL A 213 -4.25 5.55 -24.58
#